data_AF-A0A3M2DY88-F1
#
_entry.id   AF-A0A3M2DY88-F1
#
_cell.length_a   1.000
_cell.length_b   1.000
_cell.length_c   1.000
_cell.angle_alpha   90.00
_cell.angle_beta   90.00
_cell.angle_gamma   90.00
#
_symmetry.space_group_name_H-M   'P 1'
#
loop_
_entity.id
_entity.type
_entity.pdbx_description
1 polymer ?
#
loop_
_entity_poly.entity_id
_entity_poly.type
_entity_poly.pdbx_seq_one_letter_code
_entity_poly.pdbx_strand_id
1 'polypeptide(L)'
;MPKDHGIGASSRRREDIRFLTGKGNYTDDINRPGQAYAHFRRSDVAHGRIRAIDTSAAAAMPGVLRVFTAADFEGVGGLPCGWQVT
;
A
#
# COMPACT_ATOMS: atom_id res chain seq x y z
N MET A 1 -38.49 4.34 26.59
CA MET A 1 -37.05 4.63 26.57
C MET A 1 -36.46 3.96 25.34
N PRO A 2 -35.71 4.66 24.47
CA PRO A 2 -34.91 3.99 23.45
C PRO A 2 -34.04 2.94 24.14
N LYS A 3 -33.93 1.74 23.56
CA LYS A 3 -33.00 0.73 24.11
C LYS A 3 -31.58 1.29 23.94
N ASP A 4 -30.76 1.21 24.98
CA ASP A 4 -29.35 1.64 24.90
C ASP A 4 -28.46 0.64 24.11
N HIS A 5 -29.02 -0.52 23.76
CA HIS A 5 -28.35 -1.62 23.05
C HIS A 5 -29.32 -2.47 22.23
N GLY A 6 -28.79 -3.19 21.23
CA GLY A 6 -29.54 -4.11 20.36
C GLY A 6 -29.97 -3.52 19.02
N ILE A 7 -30.65 -4.31 18.20
CA ILE A 7 -31.14 -3.89 16.88
C ILE A 7 -32.15 -2.74 17.05
N GLY A 8 -31.91 -1.63 16.36
CA GLY A 8 -32.74 -0.41 16.43
C GLY A 8 -32.35 0.59 17.52
N ALA A 9 -31.32 0.30 18.33
CA ALA A 9 -30.77 1.23 19.32
C ALA A 9 -29.77 2.24 18.70
N SER A 10 -29.75 3.48 19.19
CA SER A 10 -28.71 4.48 18.90
C SER A 10 -27.50 4.33 19.83
N SER A 11 -26.92 3.13 19.89
CA SER A 11 -25.76 2.87 20.74
C SER A 11 -24.53 3.67 20.28
N ARG A 12 -23.77 4.20 21.24
CA ARG A 12 -22.48 4.84 20.94
C ARG A 12 -21.48 3.81 20.41
N ARG A 13 -20.59 4.23 19.50
CA ARG A 13 -19.60 3.34 18.91
C ARG A 13 -18.53 2.96 19.92
N ARG A 14 -18.12 1.69 19.92
CA ARG A 14 -17.03 1.22 20.79
C ARG A 14 -15.67 1.74 20.31
N GLU A 15 -15.58 1.97 19.01
CA GLU A 15 -14.40 2.38 18.30
C GLU A 15 -14.00 3.83 18.57
N ASP A 16 -14.96 4.67 18.97
CA ASP A 16 -14.72 6.09 19.27
C ASP A 16 -13.61 6.27 20.31
N ILE A 17 -13.55 5.40 21.32
CA ILE A 17 -12.52 5.50 22.36
C ILE A 17 -11.11 5.45 21.75
N ARG A 18 -10.82 4.49 20.86
CA ARG A 18 -9.47 4.38 20.28
C ARG A 18 -9.23 5.45 19.20
N PHE A 19 -10.24 5.77 18.40
CA PHE A 19 -10.07 6.72 17.29
C PHE A 19 -9.98 8.17 17.75
N LEU A 20 -10.70 8.56 18.80
CA LEU A 20 -10.67 9.93 19.34
C LEU A 20 -9.49 10.17 20.28
N THR A 21 -8.74 9.12 20.65
CA THR A 21 -7.58 9.24 21.57
C THR A 21 -6.23 9.02 20.89
N GLY A 22 -6.21 8.94 19.54
CA GLY A 22 -4.98 8.64 18.80
C GLY A 22 -4.45 7.22 19.04
N LYS A 23 -5.29 6.32 19.55
CA LYS A 23 -4.98 4.89 19.77
C LYS A 23 -5.56 4.00 18.66
N GLY A 24 -5.97 4.61 17.54
CA GLY A 24 -6.16 3.87 16.29
C GLY A 24 -4.86 3.20 15.87
N ASN A 25 -4.95 2.17 15.04
CA ASN A 25 -3.79 1.54 14.44
C ASN A 25 -4.10 1.28 12.97
N TYR A 26 -3.66 2.19 12.13
CA TYR A 26 -3.74 2.11 10.68
C TYR A 26 -2.47 1.46 10.12
N THR A 27 -2.46 1.18 8.81
CA THR A 27 -1.33 0.47 8.18
C THR A 27 0.00 1.21 8.32
N ASP A 28 -0.02 2.54 8.31
CA ASP A 28 1.19 3.38 8.42
C ASP A 28 1.66 3.58 9.87
N ASP A 29 0.82 3.23 10.85
CA ASP A 29 1.21 3.24 12.28
C ASP A 29 2.06 2.00 12.64
N ILE A 30 2.11 1.00 11.75
CA ILE A 30 2.84 -0.25 11.95
C ILE A 30 4.33 -0.01 11.69
N ASN A 31 5.15 -0.31 12.70
CA ASN A 31 6.60 -0.28 12.61
C ASN A 31 7.19 -1.61 13.10
N ARG A 32 8.00 -2.28 12.25
CA ARG A 32 8.63 -3.57 12.54
C ARG A 32 10.17 -3.48 12.39
N PRO A 33 10.93 -4.24 13.20
CA PRO A 33 12.37 -4.34 13.00
C PRO A 33 12.71 -4.78 11.56
N GLY A 34 13.57 -4.03 10.88
CA GLY A 34 13.98 -4.30 9.50
C GLY A 34 12.95 -3.93 8.41
N GLN A 35 11.87 -3.22 8.76
CA GLN A 35 10.89 -2.73 7.78
C GLN A 35 11.56 -1.78 6.77
N ALA A 36 11.33 -2.05 5.48
CA ALA A 36 11.73 -1.20 4.37
C ALA A 36 10.52 -0.47 3.78
N TYR A 37 10.78 0.57 3.00
CA TYR A 37 9.76 1.35 2.30
C TYR A 37 9.89 1.18 0.79
N ALA A 38 8.75 1.13 0.11
CA ALA A 38 8.69 1.08 -1.35
C ALA A 38 8.13 2.40 -1.89
N HIS A 39 8.70 2.87 -3.00
CA HIS A 39 8.20 4.01 -3.75
C HIS A 39 8.20 3.68 -5.25
N PHE A 40 7.22 4.19 -5.99
CA PHE A 40 7.06 3.91 -7.40
C PHE A 40 7.40 5.12 -8.25
N ARG A 41 8.35 4.96 -9.19
CA ARG A 41 8.45 5.89 -10.31
C ARG A 41 7.29 5.60 -11.26
N ARG A 42 6.44 6.61 -11.45
CA ARG A 42 5.27 6.52 -12.35
C ARG A 42 5.57 7.20 -13.69
N SER A 43 4.83 6.78 -14.71
CA SER A 43 4.87 7.39 -16.04
C SER A 43 4.35 8.82 -15.97
N ASP A 44 5.04 9.73 -16.63
CA ASP A 44 4.59 11.08 -16.99
C ASP A 44 3.92 11.13 -18.37
N VAL A 45 4.03 10.04 -19.14
CA VAL A 45 3.41 9.87 -20.45
C VAL A 45 2.15 9.01 -20.30
N ALA A 46 1.01 9.50 -20.79
CA ALA A 46 -0.27 8.81 -20.71
C ALA A 46 -0.30 7.49 -21.52
N HIS A 47 0.33 7.49 -22.70
CA HIS A 47 0.48 6.30 -23.54
C HIS A 47 1.80 6.34 -24.28
N GLY A 48 2.63 5.32 -24.08
CA GLY A 48 3.95 5.24 -24.70
C GLY A 48 4.60 3.89 -24.47
N ARG A 49 5.59 3.58 -25.31
CA ARG A 49 6.41 2.38 -25.17
C ARG A 49 7.67 2.70 -24.39
N ILE A 50 7.90 1.99 -23.29
CA ILE A 50 9.16 2.05 -22.54
C ILE A 50 10.27 1.50 -23.44
N ARG A 51 11.26 2.34 -23.78
CA ARG A 51 12.41 1.93 -24.61
C ARG A 51 13.54 1.37 -23.75
N ALA A 52 13.78 2.00 -22.60
CA ALA A 52 14.79 1.63 -21.64
C ALA A 52 14.43 2.24 -20.27
N ILE A 53 14.95 1.62 -19.21
CA ILE A 53 14.94 2.15 -17.84
C ILE A 53 16.39 2.03 -17.34
N ASP A 54 17.02 3.14 -17.00
CA ASP A 54 18.32 3.14 -16.32
C ASP A 54 18.09 3.33 -14.82
N THR A 55 18.46 2.32 -14.03
CA THR A 55 18.33 2.32 -12.58
C THR A 55 19.65 2.57 -11.86
N SER A 56 20.76 2.73 -12.58
CA SER A 56 22.12 2.73 -12.02
C SER A 56 22.31 3.78 -10.92
N ALA A 57 21.90 5.02 -11.19
CA ALA A 57 22.01 6.11 -10.22
C ALA A 57 21.20 5.83 -8.94
N ALA A 58 19.94 5.39 -9.07
CA ALA A 58 19.08 5.10 -7.93
C ALA A 58 19.59 3.88 -7.13
N ALA A 59 20.06 2.83 -7.82
CA ALA A 59 20.61 1.64 -7.19
C ALA A 59 21.91 1.92 -6.42
N ALA A 60 22.68 2.94 -6.81
CA ALA A 60 23.91 3.34 -6.12
C ALA A 60 23.68 4.27 -4.91
N MET A 61 22.45 4.74 -4.67
CA MET A 61 22.17 5.66 -3.57
C MET A 61 22.26 4.96 -2.19
N PRO A 62 22.88 5.58 -1.18
CA PRO A 62 22.88 5.05 0.18
C PRO A 62 21.47 4.79 0.70
N GLY A 63 21.25 3.60 1.25
CA GLY A 63 19.96 3.19 1.83
C GLY A 63 18.96 2.58 0.84
N VAL A 64 19.25 2.60 -0.47
CA VAL A 64 18.44 1.86 -1.44
C VAL A 64 18.79 0.38 -1.37
N LEU A 65 17.79 -0.43 -1.00
CA LEU A 65 17.96 -1.88 -0.91
C LEU A 65 17.90 -2.56 -2.28
N ARG A 66 16.98 -2.11 -3.14
CA ARG A 66 16.79 -2.62 -4.50
C ARG A 66 15.92 -1.68 -5.33
N VAL A 67 16.13 -1.67 -6.64
CA VAL A 67 15.21 -1.10 -7.62
C VAL A 67 14.61 -2.25 -8.41
N PHE A 68 13.29 -2.33 -8.49
CA PHE A 68 12.60 -3.35 -9.26
C PHE A 68 12.08 -2.78 -10.58
N THR A 69 12.19 -3.57 -11.64
CA THR A 69 11.62 -3.29 -12.97
C THR A 69 10.74 -4.47 -13.41
N ALA A 70 10.10 -4.36 -14.58
CA ALA A 70 9.32 -5.47 -15.14
C ALA A 70 10.15 -6.76 -15.30
N ALA A 71 11.46 -6.65 -15.55
CA ALA A 71 12.36 -7.80 -15.70
C ALA A 71 12.45 -8.65 -14.43
N ASP A 72 12.25 -8.07 -13.25
CA ASP A 72 12.28 -8.81 -11.97
C ASP A 72 11.02 -9.67 -11.74
N PHE A 73 9.97 -9.49 -12.55
CA PHE A 73 8.66 -10.12 -12.37
C PHE A 73 8.25 -11.07 -13.50
N GLU A 74 9.12 -11.34 -14.48
CA GLU A 74 8.79 -12.17 -15.65
C GLU A 74 8.26 -13.57 -15.28
N GLY A 75 8.73 -14.15 -14.17
CA GLY A 75 8.30 -15.47 -13.67
C GLY A 75 7.18 -15.44 -12.61
N VAL A 76 6.67 -14.26 -12.23
CA VAL A 76 5.76 -14.11 -11.06
C VAL A 76 4.29 -14.23 -11.46
N GLY A 77 3.97 -14.21 -12.76
CA GLY A 77 2.60 -14.25 -13.27
C GLY A 77 1.87 -12.91 -13.14
N GLY A 78 0.63 -12.87 -13.62
CA GLY A 78 -0.20 -11.67 -13.56
C GLY A 78 -0.64 -11.33 -12.14
N LEU A 79 -0.88 -10.04 -11.88
CA LEU A 79 -1.46 -9.59 -10.60
C LEU A 79 -2.89 -10.16 -10.47
N PRO A 80 -3.25 -10.83 -9.35
CA PRO A 80 -4.56 -11.44 -9.16
C PRO A 80 -5.72 -10.43 -9.00
N CYS A 81 -5.46 -9.15 -9.24
CA CYS A 81 -6.43 -8.06 -9.21
C CYS A 81 -6.68 -7.41 -10.58
N GLY A 82 -6.04 -7.91 -11.65
CA GLY A 82 -6.42 -7.63 -13.03
C GLY A 82 -7.46 -8.65 -13.50
N TRP A 83 -8.49 -8.17 -14.20
CA TRP A 83 -9.51 -9.04 -14.79
C TRP A 83 -8.84 -10.10 -15.66
N GLN A 84 -8.94 -11.37 -15.27
CA GLN A 84 -8.68 -12.51 -16.15
C GLN A 84 -9.82 -12.57 -17.18
N VAL A 85 -9.88 -11.62 -18.13
CA VAL A 85 -10.58 -11.87 -19.40
C VAL A 85 -9.52 -12.23 -20.42
N THR A 86 -9.35 -13.53 -20.59
CA THR A 86 -9.06 -14.11 -21.91
C THR A 86 -10.39 -14.57 -22.48
#